data_AF-A0A7V9MJQ4-F1
#
_entry.id   AF-A0A7V9MJQ4-F1
#
_cell.length_a   1.000
_cell.length_b   1.000
_cell.length_c   1.000
_cell.angle_alpha   90.00
_cell.angle_beta   90.00
_cell.angle_gamma   90.00
#
_symmetry.space_group_name_H-M   'P 1'
#
loop_
_entity.id
_entity.type
_entity.pdbx_description
1 polymer ?
#
loop_
_entity_poly.entity_id
_entity_poly.type
_entity_poly.pdbx_seq_one_letter_code
_entity_poly.pdbx_strand_id
1 'polypeptide(L)'
;MEPAKNIKILENTNSTSWMDEKGIIYSVSKKAPQPTIEQSKKDLDEFRKQFGEGKFCFLMDISESTPSSREARDYAAEELKK
;
A
#
# COMPACT_ATOMS: atom_id res chain seq x y z
N MET A 1 6.38 13.78 1.07
CA MET A 1 5.11 14.15 0.38
C MET A 1 4.02 14.20 1.43
N GLU A 2 3.15 15.20 1.39
CA GLU A 2 2.04 15.33 2.36
C GLU A 2 0.70 15.29 1.63
N PRO A 3 -0.33 14.63 2.19
CA PRO A 3 -1.66 14.61 1.59
C PRO A 3 -2.30 16.01 1.63
N ALA A 4 -3.04 16.37 0.58
CA ALA A 4 -3.84 17.59 0.58
C ALA A 4 -4.99 17.51 1.60
N LYS A 5 -5.49 18.67 2.03
CA LYS A 5 -6.60 18.74 3.00
C LYS A 5 -7.86 18.06 2.41
N ASN A 6 -8.55 17.27 3.23
CA ASN A 6 -9.80 16.54 2.91
C ASN A 6 -9.67 15.31 2.00
N ILE A 7 -8.48 14.74 1.82
CA ILE A 7 -8.31 13.45 1.13
C ILE A 7 -8.54 12.28 2.11
N LYS A 8 -9.14 11.19 1.62
CA LYS A 8 -9.22 9.93 2.39
C LYS A 8 -7.84 9.28 2.48
N ILE A 9 -7.35 9.14 3.70
CA ILE A 9 -6.06 8.54 4.02
C ILE A 9 -6.28 7.08 4.45
N LEU A 10 -5.54 6.15 3.84
CA LEU A 10 -5.39 4.78 4.30
C LEU A 10 -4.17 4.70 5.19
N GLU A 11 -4.38 4.41 6.47
CA GLU A 11 -3.31 4.24 7.44
C GLU A 11 -3.04 2.75 7.67
N ASN A 12 -1.93 2.26 7.13
CA ASN A 12 -1.45 0.91 7.36
C ASN A 12 -0.30 0.91 8.38
N THR A 13 0.02 -0.29 8.87
CA THR A 13 1.10 -0.51 9.83
C THR A 13 2.45 0.08 9.37
N ASN A 14 2.76 -0.05 8.09
CA ASN A 14 4.06 0.32 7.52
C ASN A 14 3.99 1.47 6.49
N SER A 15 2.82 2.04 6.26
CA SER A 15 2.67 3.10 5.26
C SER A 15 1.44 3.97 5.49
N THR A 16 1.51 5.20 5.04
CA THR A 16 0.35 6.07 4.85
C THR A 16 0.11 6.23 3.36
N SER A 17 -1.11 5.95 2.89
CA SER A 17 -1.46 6.01 1.47
C SER A 17 -2.68 6.89 1.21
N TRP A 18 -2.71 7.59 0.08
CA TRP A 18 -3.85 8.42 -0.32
C TRP A 18 -3.92 8.55 -1.84
N MET A 19 -5.08 8.90 -2.38
CA MET A 19 -5.29 9.14 -3.81
C MET A 19 -5.48 10.63 -4.07
N ASP A 20 -4.78 11.19 -5.06
CA ASP A 20 -4.96 12.57 -5.47
C ASP A 20 -6.15 12.77 -6.43
N GLU A 21 -6.43 14.02 -6.78
CA GLU A 21 -7.52 14.39 -7.70
C GLU A 21 -7.36 13.83 -9.11
N LYS A 22 -6.16 13.34 -9.48
CA LYS A 22 -5.87 12.73 -10.78
C LYS A 22 -5.95 11.21 -10.74
N GLY A 23 -6.31 10.61 -9.61
CA GLY A 23 -6.37 9.17 -9.42
C GLY A 23 -5.01 8.51 -9.22
N ILE A 24 -3.95 9.29 -8.92
CA ILE A 24 -2.64 8.74 -8.58
C ILE A 24 -2.65 8.41 -7.10
N ILE A 25 -2.28 7.17 -6.77
CA ILE A 25 -2.12 6.73 -5.39
C ILE A 25 -0.68 7.03 -4.98
N TYR A 26 -0.52 7.70 -3.84
CA TYR A 26 0.76 7.92 -3.17
C TYR A 26 0.81 7.05 -1.93
N SER A 27 1.98 6.50 -1.62
CA SER A 27 2.24 5.79 -0.38
C SER A 27 3.60 6.18 0.18
N VAL A 28 3.64 6.53 1.45
CA VAL A 28 4.87 6.88 2.16
C VAL A 28 5.15 5.81 3.21
N SER A 29 6.30 5.15 3.09
CA SER A 29 6.72 4.15 4.05
C SER A 29 7.00 4.75 5.43
N LYS A 30 6.71 3.95 6.45
CA LYS A 30 7.03 4.22 7.85
C LYS A 30 8.02 3.18 8.34
N LYS A 31 8.88 3.60 9.24
CA LYS A 31 9.75 2.68 9.98
C LYS A 31 8.90 1.82 10.92
N ALA A 32 8.59 0.60 10.49
CA ALA A 32 7.78 -0.36 11.22
C ALA A 32 8.35 -1.79 11.07
N PRO A 33 8.02 -2.73 11.97
CA PRO A 33 8.33 -4.14 11.78
C PRO A 33 7.71 -4.68 10.48
N GLN A 34 8.31 -5.72 9.90
CA GLN A 34 7.70 -6.36 8.73
C GLN A 34 6.32 -6.91 9.07
N PRO A 35 5.30 -6.63 8.25
CA PRO A 35 3.98 -7.20 8.43
C PRO A 35 4.04 -8.71 8.22
N THR A 36 3.20 -9.43 8.97
CA THR A 36 2.93 -10.85 8.68
C THR A 36 2.16 -10.95 7.35
N ILE A 37 2.08 -12.16 6.80
CA ILE A 37 1.27 -12.39 5.59
C ILE A 37 -0.21 -12.16 5.84
N GLU A 38 -0.71 -12.55 7.02
CA GLU A 38 -2.10 -12.27 7.40
C GLU A 38 -2.37 -10.76 7.45
N GLN A 39 -1.42 -9.98 7.97
CA GLN A 39 -1.53 -8.53 7.94
C GLN A 39 -1.48 -8.00 6.50
N SER A 40 -0.57 -8.51 5.67
CA SER A 40 -0.46 -8.11 4.26
C SER A 40 -1.74 -8.39 3.47
N LYS A 41 -2.44 -9.50 3.77
CA LYS A 41 -3.75 -9.83 3.19
C LYS A 41 -4.83 -8.84 3.62
N LYS A 42 -4.88 -8.51 4.91
CA LYS A 42 -5.82 -7.51 5.44
C LYS A 42 -5.57 -6.13 4.81
N ASP A 43 -4.30 -5.71 4.76
CA ASP A 43 -3.90 -4.44 4.16
C ASP A 43 -4.29 -4.38 2.68
N LEU A 44 -4.17 -5.49 1.94
CA LEU A 44 -4.63 -5.58 0.54
C LEU A 44 -6.15 -5.46 0.41
N ASP A 45 -6.92 -6.11 1.28
CA ASP A 45 -8.38 -6.01 1.29
C ASP A 45 -8.85 -4.59 1.65
N GLU A 46 -8.19 -3.93 2.59
CA GLU A 46 -8.46 -2.52 2.94
C GLU A 46 -8.10 -1.58 1.79
N PHE A 47 -6.97 -1.85 1.11
CA PHE A 47 -6.58 -1.13 -0.09
C PHE A 47 -7.66 -1.23 -1.19
N ARG A 48 -8.17 -2.45 -1.47
CA ARG A 48 -9.25 -2.67 -2.44
C ARG A 48 -10.55 -1.98 -2.02
N LYS A 49 -10.92 -2.01 -0.74
CA LYS A 49 -12.12 -1.31 -0.23
C LYS A 49 -12.01 0.20 -0.39
N GLN A 50 -10.82 0.76 -0.22
CA GLN A 50 -10.62 2.20 -0.25
C GLN A 50 -10.45 2.75 -1.67
N PHE A 51 -9.63 2.11 -2.50
CA PHE A 51 -9.26 2.62 -3.82
C PHE A 51 -9.97 1.90 -4.97
N GLY A 52 -10.68 0.81 -4.68
CA GLY A 52 -11.34 -0.03 -5.67
C GLY A 52 -10.40 -1.08 -6.27
N GLU A 53 -10.94 -1.85 -7.21
CA GLU A 53 -10.19 -2.83 -8.00
C GLU A 53 -9.80 -2.22 -9.36
N GLY A 54 -8.62 -2.58 -9.87
CA GLY A 54 -8.13 -2.11 -11.17
C GLY A 54 -6.65 -1.80 -11.19
N LYS A 55 -6.20 -1.17 -12.28
CA LYS A 55 -4.82 -0.68 -12.45
C LYS A 55 -4.78 0.81 -12.14
N PHE A 56 -3.89 1.19 -11.24
CA PHE A 56 -3.70 2.57 -10.81
C PHE A 56 -2.25 2.99 -11.01
N CYS A 57 -2.02 4.28 -11.22
CA CYS A 57 -0.68 4.83 -11.07
C CYS A 57 -0.37 4.87 -9.56
N PHE A 58 0.76 4.25 -9.17
CA PHE A 58 1.16 4.14 -7.77
C PHE A 58 2.58 4.67 -7.58
N LEU A 59 2.71 5.70 -6.76
CA LEU A 59 3.99 6.31 -6.38
C LEU A 59 4.30 5.94 -4.92
N MET A 60 5.41 5.24 -4.72
CA MET A 60 5.83 4.77 -3.41
C MET A 60 7.14 5.41 -2.99
N ASP A 61 7.16 6.01 -1.80
CA ASP A 61 8.39 6.34 -1.09
C ASP A 61 8.79 5.15 -0.22
N ILE A 62 9.90 4.51 -0.60
CA ILE A 62 10.44 3.30 0.03
C ILE A 62 11.61 3.59 0.97
N SER A 63 11.90 4.86 1.27
CA SER A 63 13.09 5.28 2.02
C SER A 63 13.19 4.66 3.43
N GLU A 64 12.05 4.38 4.06
CA GLU A 64 11.96 3.78 5.40
C GLU A 64 11.51 2.30 5.35
N SER A 65 11.43 1.71 4.16
CA SER A 65 10.94 0.35 3.98
C SER A 65 12.02 -0.70 4.24
N THR A 66 11.63 -1.81 4.86
CA THR A 66 12.47 -3.01 4.94
C THR A 66 12.21 -3.91 3.72
N PRO A 67 13.23 -4.60 3.19
CA PRO A 67 13.05 -5.51 2.06
C PRO A 67 12.04 -6.62 2.35
N SER A 68 11.05 -6.82 1.47
CA SER A 68 10.02 -7.85 1.67
C SER A 68 10.61 -9.26 1.77
N SER A 69 10.02 -10.10 2.63
CA SER A 69 10.32 -11.53 2.71
C SER A 69 10.00 -12.25 1.39
N ARG A 70 10.63 -13.42 1.16
CA ARG A 70 10.35 -14.26 -0.02
C ARG A 70 8.88 -14.65 -0.09
N GLU A 71 8.32 -15.08 1.04
CA GLU A 71 6.95 -15.55 1.14
C GLU A 71 5.93 -14.44 0.78
N ALA A 72 6.20 -13.20 1.20
CA ALA A 72 5.39 -12.05 0.81
C ALA A 72 5.47 -11.74 -0.70
N ARG A 73 6.66 -11.90 -1.31
CA ARG A 73 6.84 -11.73 -2.77
C ARG A 73 6.11 -12.82 -3.56
N ASP A 74 6.18 -14.06 -3.10
CA ASP A 74 5.52 -15.21 -3.75
C ASP A 74 3.98 -15.03 -3.67
N TYR A 75 3.44 -14.60 -2.52
CA TYR A 75 2.02 -14.26 -2.39
C TYR A 75 1.60 -13.12 -3.33
N ALA A 76 2.36 -12.02 -3.38
CA ALA A 76 2.05 -10.89 -4.26
C ALA A 76 2.07 -11.28 -5.75
N ALA A 77 3.00 -12.15 -6.15
CA ALA A 77 3.08 -12.65 -7.53
C ALA A 77 1.86 -13.49 -7.93
N GLU A 78 1.25 -14.22 -7.00
CA GLU A 78 0.01 -14.98 -7.25
C GLU A 78 -1.22 -14.05 -7.34
N GLU A 79 -1.29 -13.00 -6.52
CA GLU A 79 -2.39 -12.03 -6.59
C GLU A 79 -2.34 -11.16 -7.85
N LEU A 80 -1.15 -10.81 -8.36
CA LEU A 80 -1.01 -10.00 -9.58
C LEU A 80 -1.42 -10.73 -10.87
N LYS A 81 -1.56 -12.06 -10.83
CA LYS A 81 -2.01 -12.87 -11.98
C LYS A 81 -3.53 -12.96 -12.09
N LYS A 82 -4.27 -12.56 -11.05
CA LYS A 82 -5.73 -12.58 -11.00
C LYS A 82 -6.30 -11.31 -11.64
#